data_AF-A0A6P8N3M2-F1
#
_entry.id   AF-A0A6P8N3M2-F1
#
_cell.length_a   1.000
_cell.length_b   1.000
_cell.length_c   1.000
_cell.angle_alpha   90.00
_cell.angle_beta   90.00
_cell.angle_gamma   90.00
#
_symmetry.space_group_name_H-M   'P 1'
#
loop_
_entity.id
_entity.type
_entity.pdbx_description
1 polymer ?
#
loop_
_entity_poly.entity_id
_entity_poly.type
_entity_poly.pdbx_seq_one_letter_code
_entity_poly.pdbx_strand_id
1 'polypeptide(L)'
;MFRNHKRITIQILKYVIGCGLIFCIIKSLLVGDENKEIPKFNDLEKLLITTDVENSKRLLTVRNTCQKYNLGMYKNPNKPSAFKHPPAPQYSVFYILRSRDLSYCPIYKAGSTTWIYNLCLLMNVREEELNSGKEQISTIARKAIPELEFPEADEALRATKKLLVVRHPFERLLSAYRDKLENSVAGREHGTLHFYRKYGSKIVEKYRETNFMPPGEDLVIRRNGEPPPAGIEPTFREFVQYLIHTDLANYGDDHWMPYYLYCTPCAIDYDILAKVETLWQDQIYTIHKLHLEDVIKPRWRHSGGYQNASKIYFGQLNRELVQKFYEKFKLDFELFDYSPDDYYQYATAS
;
A
#
# COMPACT_ATOMS: atom_id res chain seq x y z
N MET A 1 -38.66 16.26 44.53
CA MET A 1 -37.28 16.43 44.01
C MET A 1 -36.63 15.14 43.46
N PHE A 2 -37.03 13.94 43.89
CA PHE A 2 -36.39 12.67 43.46
C PHE A 2 -36.79 12.09 42.08
N ARG A 3 -37.87 12.61 41.45
CA ARG A 3 -38.40 12.05 40.19
C ARG A 3 -37.67 12.57 38.94
N ASN A 4 -37.06 13.77 39.01
CA ASN A 4 -36.28 14.34 37.91
C ASN A 4 -34.86 13.75 37.81
N HIS A 5 -34.24 13.35 38.93
CA HIS A 5 -32.91 12.71 38.90
C HIS A 5 -32.93 11.36 38.17
N LYS A 6 -33.94 10.50 38.40
CA LYS A 6 -34.03 9.20 37.72
C LYS A 6 -34.17 9.34 36.19
N ARG A 7 -34.89 10.35 35.69
CA ARG A 7 -35.02 10.59 34.23
C ARG A 7 -33.69 11.00 33.61
N ILE A 8 -32.93 11.87 34.28
CA ILE A 8 -31.61 12.33 33.81
C ILE A 8 -30.61 11.17 33.81
N THR A 9 -30.60 10.32 34.86
CA THR A 9 -29.70 9.16 34.92
C THR A 9 -29.99 8.13 33.83
N ILE A 10 -31.27 7.88 33.52
CA ILE A 10 -31.67 6.97 32.42
C ILE A 10 -31.28 7.56 31.05
N GLN A 11 -31.35 8.89 30.89
CA GLN A 11 -31.00 9.57 29.65
C GLN A 11 -29.48 9.56 29.42
N ILE A 12 -28.68 9.79 30.46
CA ILE A 12 -27.22 9.63 30.42
C ILE A 12 -26.83 8.18 30.15
N LEU A 13 -27.49 7.20 30.78
CA LEU A 13 -27.21 5.78 30.54
C LEU A 13 -27.54 5.36 29.09
N LYS A 14 -28.62 5.89 28.51
CA LYS A 14 -28.95 5.69 27.08
C LYS A 14 -27.94 6.34 26.15
N TYR A 15 -27.41 7.52 26.50
CA TYR A 15 -26.33 8.17 25.75
C TYR A 15 -25.00 7.40 25.88
N VAL A 16 -24.66 6.88 27.05
CA VAL A 16 -23.43 6.08 27.28
C VAL A 16 -23.51 4.74 26.55
N ILE A 17 -24.67 4.06 26.58
CA ILE A 17 -24.89 2.81 25.84
C ILE A 17 -24.95 3.07 24.33
N GLY A 18 -25.58 4.16 23.88
CA GLY A 18 -25.61 4.59 22.49
C GLY A 18 -24.23 4.96 21.95
N CYS A 19 -23.44 5.75 22.70
CA CYS A 19 -22.06 6.08 22.36
C CYS A 19 -21.13 4.86 22.43
N GLY A 20 -21.35 3.94 23.38
CA GLY A 20 -20.60 2.68 23.48
C GLY A 20 -20.88 1.73 22.32
N LEU A 21 -22.14 1.61 21.88
CA LEU A 21 -22.52 0.84 20.69
C LEU A 21 -22.01 1.51 19.41
N ILE A 22 -22.04 2.84 19.31
CA ILE A 22 -21.42 3.58 18.19
C ILE A 22 -19.89 3.39 18.18
N PHE A 23 -19.22 3.40 19.33
CA PHE A 23 -17.78 3.10 19.42
C PHE A 23 -17.46 1.65 19.03
N CYS A 24 -18.31 0.68 19.41
CA CYS A 24 -18.17 -0.71 19.02
C CYS A 24 -18.44 -0.96 17.53
N ILE A 25 -19.41 -0.26 16.93
CA ILE A 25 -19.72 -0.32 15.49
C ILE A 25 -18.66 0.44 14.67
N ILE A 26 -18.00 1.46 15.22
CA ILE A 26 -16.85 2.11 14.59
C ILE A 26 -15.62 1.19 14.63
N LYS A 27 -15.46 0.36 15.68
CA LYS A 27 -14.40 -0.65 15.76
C LYS A 27 -14.50 -1.70 14.64
N SER A 28 -15.70 -2.05 14.19
CA SER A 28 -15.90 -3.07 13.14
C SER A 28 -15.63 -2.58 11.71
N LEU A 29 -15.39 -1.28 11.49
CA LEU A 29 -15.11 -0.72 10.16
C LEU A 29 -13.61 -0.61 9.84
N LEU A 30 -12.72 -0.82 10.81
CA LEU A 30 -11.26 -0.67 10.65
C LEU A 30 -10.47 -1.98 10.73
N VAL A 31 -11.13 -3.09 11.06
CA VAL A 31 -10.51 -4.40 11.22
C VAL A 31 -10.96 -5.29 10.08
N GLY A 32 -10.16 -5.38 9.02
CA GLY A 32 -10.42 -6.34 7.96
C GLY A 32 -10.00 -7.74 8.40
N ASP A 33 -10.89 -8.69 8.14
CA ASP A 33 -10.74 -10.16 8.16
C ASP A 33 -9.77 -10.78 9.19
N GLU A 34 -9.64 -10.22 10.40
CA GLU A 34 -8.93 -10.87 11.52
C GLU A 34 -9.68 -12.11 12.04
N ASN A 35 -10.90 -12.34 11.54
CA ASN A 35 -11.80 -13.43 11.94
C ASN A 35 -11.69 -14.66 11.03
N LYS A 36 -10.87 -14.63 9.97
CA LYS A 36 -10.65 -15.81 9.14
C LYS A 36 -9.81 -16.83 9.92
N GLU A 37 -10.34 -18.04 10.09
CA GLU A 37 -9.64 -19.09 10.82
C GLU A 37 -8.35 -19.49 10.11
N ILE A 38 -7.29 -19.69 10.90
CA ILE A 38 -6.05 -20.29 10.42
C ILE A 38 -6.35 -21.75 10.05
N PRO A 39 -5.90 -22.23 8.87
CA PRO A 39 -6.13 -23.62 8.47
C PRO A 39 -5.63 -24.62 9.51
N LYS A 40 -6.33 -25.75 9.63
CA LYS A 40 -5.94 -26.86 10.51
C LYS A 40 -4.64 -27.52 10.02
N PHE A 41 -3.94 -28.25 10.88
CA PHE A 41 -2.56 -28.76 10.65
C PHE A 41 -2.29 -29.30 9.22
N ASN A 42 -3.09 -30.25 8.72
CA ASN A 42 -2.88 -30.82 7.37
C ASN A 42 -3.08 -29.78 6.25
N ASP A 43 -4.05 -28.88 6.42
CA ASP A 43 -4.32 -27.80 5.45
C ASP A 43 -3.24 -26.71 5.53
N LEU A 44 -2.69 -26.48 6.72
CA LEU A 44 -1.60 -25.54 6.96
C LEU A 44 -0.31 -26.01 6.28
N GLU A 45 0.10 -27.28 6.46
CA GLU A 45 1.28 -27.83 5.80
C GLU A 45 1.17 -27.70 4.28
N LYS A 46 0.02 -28.07 3.71
CA LYS A 46 -0.25 -27.92 2.27
C LYS A 46 -0.18 -26.47 1.81
N LEU A 47 -0.73 -25.53 2.60
CA LEU A 47 -0.65 -24.09 2.32
C LEU A 47 0.81 -23.63 2.31
N LEU A 48 1.59 -23.96 3.33
CA LEU A 48 2.99 -23.56 3.45
C LEU A 48 3.82 -24.06 2.26
N ILE A 49 3.68 -25.33 1.88
CA ILE A 49 4.38 -25.91 0.72
C ILE A 49 3.98 -25.20 -0.57
N THR A 50 2.67 -25.00 -0.78
CA THR A 50 2.17 -24.36 -2.01
C THR A 50 2.64 -22.91 -2.11
N THR A 51 2.60 -22.16 -1.00
CA THR A 51 3.05 -20.77 -0.96
C THR A 51 4.57 -20.64 -1.10
N ASP A 52 5.36 -21.58 -0.58
CA ASP A 52 6.82 -21.62 -0.79
C ASP A 52 7.19 -21.79 -2.28
N VAL A 53 6.47 -22.67 -2.98
CA VAL A 53 6.61 -22.86 -4.44
C VAL A 53 6.25 -21.59 -5.20
N GLU A 54 5.12 -20.95 -4.87
CA GLU A 54 4.71 -19.69 -5.50
C GLU A 54 5.68 -18.53 -5.19
N ASN A 55 6.16 -18.43 -3.96
CA ASN A 55 7.21 -17.49 -3.55
C ASN A 55 8.47 -17.67 -4.41
N SER A 56 8.93 -18.92 -4.55
CA SER A 56 10.11 -19.26 -5.36
C SER A 56 9.94 -18.86 -6.83
N LYS A 57 8.76 -19.09 -7.42
CA LYS A 57 8.44 -18.64 -8.78
C LYS A 57 8.49 -17.12 -8.90
N ARG A 58 7.89 -16.40 -7.95
CA ARG A 58 7.89 -14.92 -7.94
C ARG A 58 9.31 -14.35 -7.87
N LEU A 59 10.15 -14.88 -6.99
CA LEU A 59 11.55 -14.48 -6.86
C LEU A 59 12.36 -14.77 -8.14
N LEU A 60 12.09 -15.92 -8.79
CA LEU A 60 12.71 -16.25 -10.07
C LEU A 60 12.29 -15.28 -11.17
N THR A 61 11.02 -14.86 -11.22
CA THR A 61 10.56 -13.84 -12.17
C THR A 61 11.28 -12.52 -11.97
N VAL A 62 11.42 -12.03 -10.73
CA VAL A 62 12.20 -10.82 -10.43
C VAL A 62 13.63 -10.95 -10.96
N ARG A 63 14.31 -12.05 -10.63
CA ARG A 63 15.70 -12.31 -11.08
C ARG A 63 15.80 -12.29 -12.61
N ASN A 64 14.92 -13.01 -13.30
CA ASN A 64 14.91 -13.10 -14.76
C ASN A 64 14.67 -11.73 -15.40
N THR A 65 13.74 -10.94 -14.85
CA THR A 65 13.45 -9.59 -15.34
C THR A 65 14.64 -8.64 -15.11
N CYS A 66 15.28 -8.69 -13.93
CA CYS A 66 16.47 -7.89 -13.65
C CYS A 66 17.65 -8.26 -14.58
N GLN A 67 17.84 -9.54 -14.89
CA GLN A 67 18.83 -10.01 -15.86
C GLN A 67 18.50 -9.56 -17.29
N LYS A 68 17.25 -9.75 -17.72
CA LYS A 68 16.74 -9.32 -19.03
C LYS A 68 17.06 -7.85 -19.31
N TYR A 69 16.89 -7.00 -18.30
CA TYR A 69 17.10 -5.56 -18.42
C TYR A 69 18.46 -5.05 -17.94
N ASN A 70 19.40 -5.94 -17.59
CA ASN A 70 20.76 -5.56 -17.16
C ASN A 70 20.77 -4.63 -15.93
N LEU A 71 19.98 -4.96 -14.91
CA LEU A 71 19.73 -4.09 -13.73
C LEU A 71 20.38 -4.60 -12.44
N GLY A 72 20.68 -3.66 -11.54
CA GLY A 72 21.16 -3.93 -10.19
C GLY A 72 22.37 -4.87 -10.15
N MET A 73 22.27 -5.97 -9.40
CA MET A 73 23.35 -6.96 -9.24
C MET A 73 23.72 -7.68 -10.54
N TYR A 74 22.87 -7.63 -11.56
CA TYR A 74 23.08 -8.26 -12.87
C TYR A 74 23.63 -7.28 -13.91
N LYS A 75 23.91 -6.03 -13.52
CA LYS A 75 24.34 -4.98 -14.43
C LYS A 75 25.75 -5.24 -14.96
N ASN A 76 25.86 -5.42 -16.26
CA ASN A 76 27.09 -5.36 -17.03
C ASN A 76 27.30 -3.91 -17.54
N PRO A 77 28.37 -3.21 -17.14
CA PRO A 77 28.62 -1.82 -17.52
C PRO A 77 28.81 -1.62 -19.04
N ASN A 78 29.15 -2.68 -19.78
CA ASN A 78 29.36 -2.62 -21.22
C ASN A 78 28.06 -2.78 -22.04
N LYS A 79 26.91 -2.96 -21.38
CA LYS A 79 25.60 -3.08 -22.03
C LYS A 79 24.68 -1.94 -21.62
N PRO A 80 23.99 -1.28 -22.56
CA PRO A 80 22.99 -0.28 -22.20
C PRO A 80 21.83 -0.94 -21.44
N SER A 81 21.28 -0.21 -20.47
CA SER A 81 20.05 -0.60 -19.77
C SER A 81 18.87 0.20 -20.33
N ALA A 82 17.73 -0.47 -20.52
CA ALA A 82 16.49 0.18 -20.92
C ALA A 82 15.91 1.09 -19.82
N PHE A 83 16.27 0.84 -18.55
CA PHE A 83 15.77 1.58 -17.40
C PHE A 83 16.90 2.23 -16.59
N LYS A 84 16.68 3.44 -16.10
CA LYS A 84 17.53 4.07 -15.10
C LYS A 84 17.21 3.47 -13.73
N HIS A 85 18.11 2.65 -13.21
CA HIS A 85 17.96 1.99 -11.91
C HIS A 85 18.94 2.58 -10.88
N PRO A 86 18.56 2.69 -9.59
CA PRO A 86 19.46 3.17 -8.55
C PRO A 86 20.77 2.35 -8.50
N PRO A 87 21.93 2.98 -8.27
CA PRO A 87 23.21 2.27 -8.28
C PRO A 87 23.42 1.40 -7.02
N ALA A 88 22.66 1.62 -5.96
CA ALA A 88 22.74 0.91 -4.70
C ALA A 88 21.33 0.73 -4.10
N PRO A 89 21.16 -0.23 -3.17
CA PRO A 89 19.94 -0.36 -2.37
C PRO A 89 19.53 0.94 -1.69
N GLN A 90 18.22 1.20 -1.61
CA GLN A 90 17.68 2.31 -0.84
C GLN A 90 17.56 1.91 0.64
N TYR A 91 18.67 1.94 1.39
CA TYR A 91 18.71 1.45 2.77
C TYR A 91 17.74 2.16 3.71
N SER A 92 17.61 3.48 3.60
CA SER A 92 16.82 4.31 4.52
C SER A 92 15.33 3.95 4.53
N VAL A 93 14.79 3.34 3.46
CA VAL A 93 13.36 2.97 3.43
C VAL A 93 13.05 1.68 4.20
N PHE A 94 14.05 0.88 4.56
CA PHE A 94 13.84 -0.38 5.24
C PHE A 94 13.56 -0.21 6.74
N TYR A 95 12.69 -1.08 7.26
CA TYR A 95 12.61 -1.39 8.68
C TYR A 95 13.40 -2.66 8.95
N ILE A 96 14.47 -2.59 9.73
CA ILE A 96 15.40 -3.69 9.94
C ILE A 96 15.34 -4.15 11.41
N LEU A 97 14.80 -5.34 11.66
CA LEU A 97 14.61 -5.93 12.98
C LEU A 97 15.60 -7.11 13.13
N ARG A 98 16.86 -6.80 13.48
CA ARG A 98 17.90 -7.82 13.71
C ARG A 98 17.48 -8.88 14.72
N SER A 99 16.75 -8.48 15.78
CA SER A 99 16.27 -9.37 16.84
C SER A 99 15.19 -10.36 16.39
N ARG A 100 14.63 -10.18 15.19
CA ARG A 100 13.54 -10.99 14.63
C ARG A 100 13.90 -11.59 13.27
N ASP A 101 15.16 -11.52 12.86
CA ASP A 101 15.65 -11.98 11.54
C ASP A 101 14.79 -11.45 10.37
N LEU A 102 14.33 -10.19 10.46
CA LEU A 102 13.38 -9.62 9.49
C LEU A 102 13.77 -8.21 9.08
N SER A 103 13.83 -7.99 7.76
CA SER A 103 13.87 -6.67 7.13
C SER A 103 12.69 -6.49 6.19
N TYR A 104 12.05 -5.33 6.23
CA TYR A 104 10.87 -5.05 5.43
C TYR A 104 10.99 -3.72 4.69
N CYS A 105 10.73 -3.73 3.38
CA CYS A 105 10.59 -2.52 2.59
C CYS A 105 9.09 -2.17 2.38
N PRO A 106 8.62 -1.01 2.87
CA PRO A 106 7.20 -0.70 2.93
C PRO A 106 6.69 -0.08 1.62
N ILE A 107 6.34 -0.90 0.63
CA ILE A 107 5.63 -0.35 -0.54
C ILE A 107 4.25 0.16 -0.12
N TYR A 108 4.07 1.47 -0.17
CA TYR A 108 2.81 2.10 0.17
C TYR A 108 1.69 1.67 -0.79
N LYS A 109 0.50 1.49 -0.22
CA LYS A 109 -0.72 1.00 -0.90
C LYS A 109 -0.65 -0.44 -1.39
N ALA A 110 0.38 -1.19 -0.99
CA ALA A 110 0.50 -2.63 -1.17
C ALA A 110 0.44 -3.39 0.18
N GLY A 111 -0.39 -2.93 1.12
CA GLY A 111 -0.52 -3.57 2.45
C GLY A 111 0.51 -3.11 3.49
N SER A 112 1.20 -2.00 3.25
CA SER A 112 2.23 -1.48 4.16
C SER A 112 1.74 -1.21 5.58
N THR A 113 0.55 -0.62 5.76
CA THR A 113 -0.04 -0.40 7.09
C THR A 113 -0.17 -1.69 7.90
N THR A 114 -0.57 -2.80 7.24
CA THR A 114 -0.70 -4.12 7.86
C THR A 114 0.65 -4.63 8.37
N TRP A 115 1.68 -4.59 7.52
CA TRP A 115 3.00 -5.09 7.90
C TRP A 115 3.70 -4.19 8.90
N ILE A 116 3.62 -2.86 8.76
CA ILE A 116 4.15 -1.92 9.75
C ILE A 116 3.49 -2.15 11.12
N TYR A 117 2.19 -2.44 11.16
CA TYR A 117 1.51 -2.83 12.40
C TYR A 117 2.13 -4.08 13.03
N ASN A 118 2.35 -5.14 12.24
CA ASN A 118 3.01 -6.35 12.72
C ASN A 118 4.44 -6.07 13.21
N LEU A 119 5.22 -5.23 12.52
CA LEU A 119 6.56 -4.82 12.97
C LEU A 119 6.51 -4.11 14.32
N CYS A 120 5.54 -3.23 14.55
CA CYS A 120 5.35 -2.58 15.83
C CYS A 120 5.07 -3.60 16.95
N LEU A 121 4.21 -4.60 16.70
CA LEU A 121 3.97 -5.68 17.67
C LEU A 121 5.23 -6.50 17.97
N LEU A 122 6.02 -6.82 16.95
CA LEU A 122 7.30 -7.52 17.11
C LEU A 122 8.30 -6.74 17.97
N MET A 123 8.17 -5.42 18.02
CA MET A 123 8.93 -4.50 18.86
C MET A 123 8.24 -4.16 20.19
N ASN A 124 7.23 -4.95 20.59
CA ASN A 124 6.47 -4.80 21.83
C ASN A 124 5.71 -3.46 21.97
N VAL A 125 5.40 -2.79 20.85
CA VAL A 125 4.49 -1.64 20.87
C VAL A 125 3.07 -2.14 21.13
N ARG A 126 2.38 -1.53 22.08
CA ARG A 126 1.05 -1.97 22.51
C ARG A 126 -0.02 -1.68 21.45
N GLU A 127 -0.99 -2.59 21.32
CA GLU A 127 -2.10 -2.43 20.36
C GLU A 127 -2.92 -1.16 20.64
N GLU A 128 -3.07 -0.74 21.89
CA GLU A 128 -3.80 0.49 22.26
C GLU A 128 -3.12 1.74 21.68
N GLU A 129 -1.79 1.76 21.61
CA GLU A 129 -1.03 2.87 21.04
C GLU A 129 -1.24 2.93 19.53
N LEU A 130 -1.12 1.77 18.86
CA LEU A 130 -1.30 1.64 17.41
C LEU A 130 -2.73 1.96 16.95
N ASN A 131 -3.72 1.72 17.80
CA ASN A 131 -5.12 1.98 17.52
C ASN A 131 -5.62 3.32 18.07
N SER A 132 -4.74 4.14 18.66
CA SER A 132 -5.11 5.43 19.28
C SER A 132 -5.46 6.52 18.27
N GLY A 133 -4.97 6.42 17.03
CA GLY A 133 -5.11 7.44 15.99
C GLY A 133 -4.38 8.76 16.29
N LYS A 134 -3.57 8.83 17.35
CA LYS A 134 -2.84 10.05 17.75
C LYS A 134 -1.65 10.36 16.84
N GLU A 135 -1.00 9.32 16.34
CA GLU A 135 0.17 9.41 15.47
C GLU A 135 0.01 8.45 14.29
N GLN A 136 0.67 8.76 13.18
CA GLN A 136 0.74 7.84 12.05
C GLN A 136 1.54 6.59 12.45
N ILE A 137 1.10 5.43 11.98
CA ILE A 137 1.73 4.15 12.33
C ILE A 137 3.20 4.07 11.89
N SER A 138 3.54 4.69 10.76
CA SER A 138 4.92 4.78 10.26
C SER A 138 5.81 5.60 11.20
N THR A 139 5.27 6.66 11.81
CA THR A 139 5.97 7.46 12.83
C THR A 139 6.24 6.65 14.09
N ILE A 140 5.24 5.90 14.58
CA ILE A 140 5.40 5.01 15.73
C ILE A 140 6.46 3.94 15.41
N ALA A 141 6.37 3.32 14.23
CA ALA A 141 7.32 2.31 13.80
C ALA A 141 8.75 2.85 13.71
N ARG A 142 8.96 4.07 13.20
CA ARG A 142 10.30 4.68 13.11
C ARG A 142 10.91 5.04 14.46
N LYS A 143 10.08 5.35 15.46
CA LYS A 143 10.55 5.51 16.84
C LYS A 143 11.04 4.19 17.43
N ALA A 144 10.33 3.09 17.13
CA ALA A 144 10.69 1.75 17.61
C ALA A 144 11.81 1.09 16.80
N ILE A 145 11.91 1.41 15.51
CA ILE A 145 12.84 0.83 14.53
C ILE A 145 13.48 2.00 13.76
N PRO A 146 14.53 2.62 14.33
CA PRO A 146 15.24 3.72 13.69
C PRO A 146 15.85 3.33 12.34
N GLU A 147 16.03 4.32 11.47
CA GLU A 147 16.73 4.14 10.21
C GLU A 147 18.21 3.81 10.46
N LEU A 148 18.75 2.91 9.63
CA LEU A 148 20.16 2.59 9.61
C LEU A 148 20.78 3.19 8.35
N GLU A 149 22.00 3.70 8.49
CA GLU A 149 22.79 4.24 7.38
C GLU A 149 23.84 3.22 6.90
N PHE A 150 24.38 3.43 5.71
CA PHE A 150 25.52 2.67 5.22
C PHE A 150 26.77 2.92 6.09
N PRO A 151 27.60 1.91 6.41
CA PRO A 151 27.54 0.50 5.99
C PRO A 151 26.68 -0.40 6.89
N GLU A 152 26.24 0.09 8.05
CA GLU A 152 25.53 -0.71 9.05
C GLU A 152 24.22 -1.32 8.50
N ALA A 153 23.47 -0.54 7.71
CA ALA A 153 22.23 -1.00 7.10
C ALA A 153 22.45 -2.17 6.13
N ASP A 154 23.55 -2.13 5.37
CA ASP A 154 23.90 -3.17 4.41
C ASP A 154 24.28 -4.48 5.12
N GLU A 155 25.10 -4.40 6.17
CA GLU A 155 25.41 -5.56 7.02
C GLU A 155 24.14 -6.16 7.63
N ALA A 156 23.26 -5.31 8.18
CA ALA A 156 22.01 -5.74 8.79
C ALA A 156 21.04 -6.39 7.78
N LEU A 157 20.92 -5.82 6.58
CA LEU A 157 20.10 -6.40 5.51
C LEU A 157 20.64 -7.76 5.07
N ARG A 158 21.96 -7.93 4.91
CA ARG A 158 22.55 -9.24 4.57
C ARG A 158 22.26 -10.29 5.63
N ALA A 159 22.26 -9.89 6.90
CA ALA A 159 22.08 -10.77 8.05
C ALA A 159 20.62 -11.12 8.38
N THR A 160 19.62 -10.50 7.73
CA THR A 160 18.19 -10.69 8.04
C THR A 160 17.40 -11.22 6.85
N LYS A 161 16.27 -11.90 7.05
CA LYS A 161 15.35 -12.24 5.94
C LYS A 161 14.60 -11.02 5.42
N LYS A 162 14.59 -10.81 4.10
CA LYS A 162 13.95 -9.62 3.51
C LYS A 162 12.58 -9.95 2.93
N LEU A 163 11.58 -9.21 3.39
CA LEU A 163 10.19 -9.27 2.93
C LEU A 163 9.89 -8.09 2.00
N LEU A 164 9.28 -8.40 0.86
CA LEU A 164 8.63 -7.44 -0.03
C LEU A 164 7.17 -7.83 -0.22
N VAL A 165 6.26 -6.86 -0.09
CA VAL A 165 4.84 -7.04 -0.40
C VAL A 165 4.48 -6.12 -1.56
N VAL A 166 3.93 -6.71 -2.63
CA VAL A 166 3.55 -5.98 -3.85
C VAL A 166 2.06 -6.11 -4.13
N ARG A 167 1.57 -5.28 -5.03
CA ARG A 167 0.18 -5.26 -5.50
C ARG A 167 0.19 -4.99 -6.99
N HIS A 168 -0.89 -5.32 -7.69
CA HIS A 168 -1.06 -4.88 -9.07
C HIS A 168 -0.76 -3.37 -9.21
N PRO A 169 0.17 -2.93 -10.10
CA PRO A 169 0.65 -1.54 -10.09
C PRO A 169 -0.46 -0.50 -10.25
N PHE A 170 -1.44 -0.76 -11.12
CA PHE A 170 -2.60 0.13 -11.29
C PHE A 170 -3.54 0.16 -10.09
N GLU A 171 -3.73 -0.97 -9.39
CA GLU A 171 -4.52 -1.00 -8.15
C GLU A 171 -3.84 -0.17 -7.05
N ARG A 172 -2.50 -0.28 -6.95
CA ARG A 172 -1.70 0.48 -6.01
C ARG A 172 -1.83 1.99 -6.27
N LEU A 173 -1.67 2.40 -7.53
CA LEU A 173 -1.72 3.81 -7.93
C LEU A 173 -3.12 4.40 -7.80
N LEU A 174 -4.16 3.63 -8.13
CA LEU A 174 -5.55 4.03 -7.88
C LEU A 174 -5.82 4.17 -6.38
N SER A 175 -5.33 3.23 -5.57
CA SER A 175 -5.43 3.33 -4.11
C SER A 175 -4.68 4.56 -3.56
N ALA A 176 -3.56 4.96 -4.17
CA ALA A 176 -2.84 6.18 -3.79
C ALA A 176 -3.64 7.44 -4.12
N TYR A 177 -4.19 7.53 -5.34
CA TYR A 177 -5.06 8.63 -5.76
C TYR A 177 -6.25 8.81 -4.81
N ARG A 178 -7.00 7.72 -4.58
CA ARG A 178 -8.20 7.74 -3.75
C ARG A 178 -7.93 8.04 -2.28
N ASP A 179 -6.72 7.75 -1.81
CA ASP A 179 -6.32 8.04 -0.44
C ASP A 179 -5.81 9.47 -0.25
N LYS A 180 -5.08 10.01 -1.25
CA LYS A 180 -4.33 11.26 -1.08
C LYS A 180 -4.92 12.46 -1.80
N LEU A 181 -5.63 12.26 -2.91
CA LEU A 181 -5.98 13.34 -3.85
C LEU A 181 -7.47 13.40 -4.21
N GLU A 182 -8.23 12.32 -4.05
CA GLU A 182 -9.66 12.27 -4.44
C GLU A 182 -10.57 13.17 -3.60
N ASN A 183 -10.26 13.36 -2.32
CA ASN A 183 -11.09 14.16 -1.42
C ASN A 183 -10.22 14.93 -0.43
N SER A 184 -10.08 16.24 -0.66
CA SER A 184 -9.26 17.11 0.20
C SER A 184 -9.96 17.49 1.51
N VAL A 185 -11.27 17.24 1.61
CA VAL A 185 -12.12 17.57 2.76
C VAL A 185 -12.26 16.40 3.72
N ALA A 186 -12.20 15.17 3.21
CA ALA A 186 -12.20 13.98 4.04
C ALA A 186 -10.88 13.84 4.81
N GLY A 187 -10.96 13.64 6.13
CA GLY A 187 -9.78 13.26 6.91
C GLY A 187 -10.00 13.19 8.42
N ARG A 188 -10.06 11.96 8.95
CA ARG A 188 -9.56 11.66 10.30
C ARG A 188 -8.11 11.15 10.27
N GLU A 189 -7.65 10.64 9.13
CA GLU A 189 -6.26 10.19 8.93
C GLU A 189 -5.51 11.21 8.05
N HIS A 190 -4.85 12.13 8.74
CA HIS A 190 -3.84 13.10 8.32
C HIS A 190 -3.35 13.06 6.85
N GLY A 191 -3.68 14.11 6.09
CA GLY A 191 -2.81 14.59 5.01
C GLY A 191 -3.47 14.98 3.69
N THR A 192 -4.75 14.68 3.44
CA THR A 192 -5.39 14.95 2.13
C THR A 192 -5.29 16.41 1.68
N LEU A 193 -5.59 17.37 2.56
CA LEU A 193 -5.38 18.79 2.28
C LEU A 193 -3.90 19.15 2.04
N HIS A 194 -2.98 18.52 2.78
CA HIS A 194 -1.54 18.70 2.56
C HIS A 194 -1.12 18.16 1.18
N PHE A 195 -1.58 16.97 0.80
CA PHE A 195 -1.32 16.37 -0.51
C PHE A 195 -1.94 17.19 -1.64
N TYR A 196 -3.14 17.73 -1.44
CA TYR A 196 -3.74 18.68 -2.36
C TYR A 196 -2.86 19.92 -2.55
N ARG A 197 -2.40 20.56 -1.46
CA ARG A 197 -1.53 21.75 -1.55
C ARG A 197 -0.18 21.44 -2.19
N LYS A 198 0.41 20.28 -1.90
CA LYS A 198 1.74 19.88 -2.39
C LYS A 198 1.72 19.45 -3.86
N TYR A 199 0.69 18.69 -4.24
CA TYR A 199 0.57 18.05 -5.55
C TYR A 199 -0.72 18.44 -6.26
N GLY A 200 -1.88 18.25 -5.62
CA GLY A 200 -3.20 18.38 -6.26
C GLY A 200 -3.42 19.70 -6.99
N SER A 201 -3.13 20.85 -6.36
CA SER A 201 -3.31 22.16 -6.98
C SER A 201 -2.48 22.33 -8.26
N LYS A 202 -1.22 21.86 -8.25
CA LYS A 202 -0.32 21.91 -9.41
C LYS A 202 -0.74 20.97 -10.53
N ILE A 203 -1.30 19.82 -10.17
CA ILE A 203 -1.86 18.86 -11.14
C ILE A 203 -3.04 19.53 -11.86
N VAL A 204 -3.96 20.12 -11.09
CA VAL A 204 -5.12 20.83 -11.63
C VAL A 204 -4.70 22.01 -12.51
N GLU A 205 -3.80 22.86 -12.02
CA GLU A 205 -3.29 24.01 -12.77
C GLU A 205 -2.70 23.62 -14.13
N LYS A 206 -2.03 22.47 -14.21
CA LYS A 206 -1.35 22.02 -15.42
C LYS A 206 -2.25 21.28 -16.40
N TYR A 207 -3.18 20.46 -15.92
CA TYR A 207 -3.89 19.48 -16.75
C TYR A 207 -5.39 19.75 -16.90
N ARG A 208 -5.97 20.64 -16.10
CA ARG A 208 -7.41 20.93 -16.19
C ARG A 208 -7.73 21.73 -17.44
N GLU A 209 -8.65 21.19 -18.24
CA GLU A 209 -9.14 21.86 -19.44
C GLU A 209 -10.08 23.03 -19.08
N THR A 210 -10.18 24.04 -19.96
CA THR A 210 -11.02 25.23 -19.73
C THR A 210 -12.51 24.89 -19.60
N ASN A 211 -12.97 23.88 -20.33
CA ASN A 211 -14.36 23.41 -20.32
C ASN A 211 -14.57 22.25 -19.34
N PHE A 212 -13.79 22.21 -18.26
CA PHE A 212 -13.84 21.14 -17.28
C PHE A 212 -15.25 20.96 -16.72
N MET A 213 -15.76 19.73 -16.84
CA MET A 213 -16.93 19.26 -16.12
C MET A 213 -16.48 18.24 -15.08
N PRO A 214 -16.92 18.35 -13.82
CA PRO A 214 -16.61 17.35 -12.81
C PRO A 214 -17.19 15.99 -13.24
N PRO A 215 -16.52 14.86 -12.92
CA PRO A 215 -17.07 13.54 -13.18
C PRO A 215 -18.47 13.37 -12.57
N GLY A 216 -19.37 12.71 -13.30
CA GLY A 216 -20.70 12.35 -12.81
C GLY A 216 -20.64 11.45 -11.57
N GLU A 217 -21.74 11.37 -10.82
CA GLU A 217 -21.81 10.56 -9.59
C GLU A 217 -21.54 9.08 -9.84
N ASP A 218 -21.84 8.58 -11.03
CA ASP A 218 -21.58 7.21 -11.49
C ASP A 218 -20.09 6.93 -11.77
N LEU A 219 -19.28 7.98 -11.92
CA LEU A 219 -17.85 7.90 -12.22
C LEU A 219 -16.96 8.08 -10.97
N VAL A 220 -17.54 8.14 -9.78
CA VAL A 220 -16.80 8.31 -8.52
C VAL A 220 -17.37 7.42 -7.42
N ILE A 221 -16.49 6.86 -6.59
CA ILE A 221 -16.92 6.08 -5.42
C ILE A 221 -16.79 6.93 -4.16
N ARG A 222 -17.93 7.30 -3.57
CA ARG A 222 -17.97 8.01 -2.28
C ARG A 222 -17.78 7.05 -1.11
N ARG A 223 -17.02 7.49 -0.11
CA ARG A 223 -16.86 6.76 1.15
C ARG A 223 -17.99 7.14 2.10
N ASN A 224 -18.63 6.14 2.69
CA ASN A 224 -19.75 6.36 3.62
C ASN A 224 -19.28 7.15 4.85
N GLY A 225 -20.01 8.21 5.19
CA GLY A 225 -19.74 9.04 6.36
C GLY A 225 -18.62 10.06 6.19
N GLU A 226 -18.05 10.21 4.99
CA GLU A 226 -17.13 11.30 4.67
C GLU A 226 -17.86 12.45 3.95
N PRO A 227 -17.46 13.71 4.19
CA PRO A 227 -18.00 14.85 3.45
C PRO A 227 -17.63 14.75 1.96
N PRO A 228 -18.44 15.32 1.05
CA PRO A 228 -18.09 15.37 -0.36
C PRO A 228 -16.80 16.20 -0.58
N PRO A 229 -16.05 15.93 -1.66
CA PRO A 229 -14.89 16.73 -2.02
C PRO A 229 -15.28 18.19 -2.31
N ALA A 230 -14.30 19.09 -2.22
CA ALA A 230 -14.52 20.52 -2.44
C ALA A 230 -14.70 20.89 -3.93
N GLY A 231 -14.44 19.95 -4.85
CA GLY A 231 -14.52 20.18 -6.29
C GLY A 231 -13.27 20.83 -6.87
N ILE A 232 -12.24 21.05 -6.05
CA ILE A 232 -10.96 21.63 -6.45
C ILE A 232 -9.91 20.55 -6.73
N GLU A 233 -10.16 19.33 -6.28
CA GLU A 233 -9.27 18.18 -6.36
C GLU A 233 -9.00 17.75 -7.80
N PRO A 234 -7.81 17.20 -8.11
CA PRO A 234 -7.55 16.62 -9.42
C PRO A 234 -8.43 15.38 -9.66
N THR A 235 -8.84 15.19 -10.91
CA THR A 235 -9.47 13.94 -11.38
C THR A 235 -8.44 12.81 -11.48
N PHE A 236 -8.92 11.57 -11.60
CA PHE A 236 -8.04 10.44 -11.83
C PHE A 236 -7.26 10.56 -13.16
N ARG A 237 -7.91 11.07 -14.21
CA ARG A 237 -7.26 11.34 -15.50
C ARG A 237 -6.11 12.34 -15.38
N GLU A 238 -6.33 13.46 -14.69
CA GLU A 238 -5.29 14.47 -14.44
C GLU A 238 -4.14 13.88 -13.60
N PHE A 239 -4.44 13.05 -12.61
CA PHE A 239 -3.43 12.34 -11.82
C PHE A 239 -2.60 11.35 -12.66
N VAL A 240 -3.22 10.59 -13.55
CA VAL A 240 -2.52 9.68 -14.48
C VAL A 240 -1.60 10.46 -15.42
N GLN A 241 -2.08 11.57 -15.99
CA GLN A 241 -1.25 12.45 -16.82
C GLN A 241 -0.08 13.03 -16.04
N TYR A 242 -0.29 13.42 -14.77
CA TYR A 242 0.80 13.83 -13.89
C TYR A 242 1.86 12.75 -13.75
N LEU A 243 1.49 11.51 -13.43
CA LEU A 243 2.45 10.42 -13.24
C LEU A 243 3.24 10.09 -14.51
N ILE A 244 2.58 10.08 -15.67
CA ILE A 244 3.23 9.83 -16.97
C ILE A 244 4.35 10.85 -17.22
N HIS A 245 4.06 12.15 -17.04
CA HIS A 245 4.97 13.24 -17.40
C HIS A 245 5.94 13.67 -16.28
N THR A 246 5.84 13.10 -15.07
CA THR A 246 6.71 13.48 -13.95
C THR A 246 7.95 12.61 -13.90
N ASP A 247 9.11 13.20 -13.66
CA ASP A 247 10.31 12.44 -13.29
C ASP A 247 10.18 11.93 -11.84
N LEU A 248 9.65 10.71 -11.70
CA LEU A 248 9.36 10.11 -10.40
C LEU A 248 10.63 9.74 -9.61
N ALA A 249 11.80 9.68 -10.25
CA ALA A 249 13.05 9.45 -9.54
C ALA A 249 13.46 10.66 -8.69
N ASN A 250 13.15 11.88 -9.16
CA ASN A 250 13.53 13.12 -8.49
C ASN A 250 12.38 13.78 -7.73
N TYR A 251 11.14 13.58 -8.19
CA TYR A 251 9.96 14.29 -7.67
C TYR A 251 8.82 13.36 -7.20
N GLY A 252 9.06 12.05 -7.20
CA GLY A 252 8.09 11.06 -6.77
C GLY A 252 7.76 11.16 -5.28
N ASP A 253 6.52 10.83 -4.93
CA ASP A 253 6.09 10.61 -3.55
C ASP A 253 6.08 9.10 -3.29
N ASP A 254 6.43 8.68 -2.07
CA ASP A 254 6.51 7.28 -1.68
C ASP A 254 5.21 6.49 -1.95
N HIS A 255 4.06 7.15 -1.97
CA HIS A 255 2.76 6.53 -2.28
C HIS A 255 2.60 6.06 -3.73
N TRP A 256 3.32 6.67 -4.69
CA TRP A 256 3.21 6.34 -6.13
C TRP A 256 4.56 6.17 -6.83
N MET A 257 5.67 6.17 -6.09
CA MET A 257 6.96 5.79 -6.65
C MET A 257 6.94 4.34 -7.17
N PRO A 258 7.58 4.04 -8.31
CA PRO A 258 7.77 2.68 -8.79
C PRO A 258 8.51 1.78 -7.79
N TYR A 259 8.20 0.48 -7.78
CA TYR A 259 8.83 -0.47 -6.86
C TYR A 259 10.35 -0.51 -7.08
N TYR A 260 10.80 -0.46 -8.34
CA TYR A 260 12.22 -0.56 -8.68
C TYR A 260 13.07 0.63 -8.22
N LEU A 261 12.44 1.80 -8.06
CA LEU A 261 13.10 2.98 -7.51
C LEU A 261 13.09 2.96 -5.98
N TYR A 262 11.98 2.55 -5.37
CA TYR A 262 11.80 2.66 -3.93
C TYR A 262 12.47 1.52 -3.15
N CYS A 263 12.17 0.27 -3.51
CA CYS A 263 12.66 -0.92 -2.80
C CYS A 263 13.81 -1.64 -3.51
N THR A 264 14.17 -1.23 -4.73
CA THR A 264 15.36 -1.72 -5.47
C THR A 264 15.47 -3.26 -5.54
N PRO A 265 14.45 -3.99 -6.03
CA PRO A 265 14.43 -5.46 -6.08
C PRO A 265 15.47 -6.08 -7.02
N CYS A 266 16.12 -5.30 -7.88
CA CYS A 266 17.27 -5.78 -8.64
C CYS A 266 18.61 -5.62 -7.92
N ALA A 267 18.68 -4.82 -6.85
CA ALA A 267 19.88 -4.63 -6.03
C ALA A 267 19.84 -5.42 -4.70
N ILE A 268 18.73 -6.09 -4.41
CA ILE A 268 18.49 -6.79 -3.15
C ILE A 268 17.92 -8.18 -3.46
N ASP A 269 18.55 -9.22 -2.93
CA ASP A 269 18.01 -10.58 -2.95
C ASP A 269 16.95 -10.74 -1.86
N TYR A 270 15.68 -10.58 -2.22
CA TYR A 270 14.56 -10.81 -1.31
C TYR A 270 14.37 -12.31 -1.00
N ASP A 271 13.99 -12.61 0.24
CA ASP A 271 13.70 -13.99 0.69
C ASP A 271 12.21 -14.33 0.53
N ILE A 272 11.33 -13.32 0.70
CA ILE A 272 9.87 -13.49 0.69
C ILE A 272 9.23 -12.38 -0.15
N LEU A 273 8.43 -12.78 -1.14
CA LEU A 273 7.66 -11.91 -2.03
C LEU A 273 6.17 -12.23 -1.92
N ALA A 274 5.48 -11.44 -1.12
CA ALA A 274 4.05 -11.50 -0.93
C ALA A 274 3.31 -10.61 -1.94
N LYS A 275 2.08 -10.99 -2.27
CA LYS A 275 1.15 -10.23 -3.13
C LYS A 275 -0.10 -9.87 -2.35
N VAL A 276 -0.63 -8.65 -2.53
CA VAL A 276 -1.89 -8.23 -1.89
C VAL A 276 -3.04 -9.15 -2.31
N GLU A 277 -3.03 -9.62 -3.56
CA GLU A 277 -4.04 -10.53 -4.10
C GLU A 277 -4.08 -11.88 -3.35
N THR A 278 -2.98 -12.28 -2.72
CA THR A 278 -2.84 -13.50 -1.93
C THR A 278 -2.40 -13.22 -0.49
N LEU A 279 -2.68 -12.02 0.03
CA LEU A 279 -2.06 -11.52 1.26
C LEU A 279 -2.33 -12.41 2.48
N TRP A 280 -3.50 -13.03 2.54
CA TRP A 280 -3.86 -13.92 3.64
C TRP A 280 -2.92 -15.12 3.77
N GLN A 281 -2.77 -15.89 2.67
CA GLN A 281 -1.88 -17.05 2.66
C GLN A 281 -0.40 -16.63 2.74
N ASP A 282 -0.03 -15.51 2.10
CA ASP A 282 1.36 -15.04 2.12
C ASP A 282 1.76 -14.56 3.52
N GLN A 283 0.83 -13.99 4.31
CA GLN A 283 1.09 -13.67 5.71
C GLN A 283 1.28 -14.93 6.56
N ILE A 284 0.39 -15.92 6.42
CA ILE A 284 0.54 -17.22 7.11
C ILE A 284 1.93 -17.78 6.82
N TYR A 285 2.28 -17.92 5.53
CA TYR A 285 3.58 -18.41 5.11
C TYR A 285 4.74 -17.59 5.70
N THR A 286 4.69 -16.26 5.62
CA THR A 286 5.77 -15.40 6.11
C THR A 286 5.96 -15.53 7.62
N ILE A 287 4.87 -15.53 8.39
CA ILE A 287 4.90 -15.64 9.85
C ILE A 287 5.52 -16.99 10.26
N HIS A 288 5.10 -18.09 9.62
CA HIS A 288 5.64 -19.42 9.89
C HIS A 288 7.09 -19.59 9.43
N LYS A 289 7.45 -19.03 8.26
CA LYS A 289 8.82 -19.11 7.72
C LYS A 289 9.85 -18.40 8.61
N LEU A 290 9.40 -17.39 9.35
CA LEU A 290 10.23 -16.57 10.24
C LEU A 290 10.07 -16.92 11.73
N HIS A 291 9.25 -17.93 12.06
CA HIS A 291 8.98 -18.34 13.44
C HIS A 291 8.42 -17.20 14.32
N LEU A 292 7.44 -16.44 13.81
CA LEU A 292 6.85 -15.26 14.46
C LEU A 292 5.43 -15.48 15.03
N GLU A 293 4.94 -16.72 15.02
CA GLU A 293 3.58 -17.12 15.41
C GLU A 293 3.23 -16.74 16.86
N ASP A 294 4.22 -16.74 17.75
CA ASP A 294 4.03 -16.44 19.17
C ASP A 294 3.74 -14.96 19.45
N VAL A 295 3.97 -14.09 18.47
CA VAL A 295 3.84 -12.63 18.64
C VAL A 295 2.81 -12.01 17.70
N ILE A 296 2.77 -12.48 16.45
CA ILE A 296 1.89 -11.93 15.43
C ILE A 296 1.06 -13.01 14.73
N LYS A 297 -0.12 -12.60 14.26
CA LYS A 297 -1.05 -13.42 13.49
C LYS A 297 -1.38 -12.75 12.15
N PRO A 298 -1.77 -13.51 11.12
CA PRO A 298 -2.26 -12.96 9.87
C PRO A 298 -3.42 -11.99 10.14
N ARG A 299 -3.36 -10.80 9.54
CA ARG A 299 -4.40 -9.79 9.68
C ARG A 299 -4.49 -8.96 8.41
N TRP A 300 -5.65 -8.40 8.08
CA TRP A 300 -5.74 -7.53 6.91
C TRP A 300 -6.36 -6.19 7.29
N ARG A 301 -5.51 -5.20 7.59
CA ARG A 301 -6.00 -3.82 7.72
C ARG A 301 -6.39 -3.31 6.33
N HIS A 302 -7.66 -2.97 6.15
CA HIS A 302 -8.27 -2.48 4.90
C HIS A 302 -8.47 -3.53 3.79
N SER A 303 -9.22 -4.61 4.08
CA SER A 303 -9.65 -5.60 3.08
C SER A 303 -10.72 -5.10 2.09
N GLY A 304 -11.26 -3.89 2.31
CA GLY A 304 -12.30 -3.26 1.49
C GLY A 304 -11.80 -2.70 0.16
N GLY A 305 -11.39 -3.57 -0.77
CA GLY A 305 -11.33 -3.20 -2.17
C GLY A 305 -12.76 -3.08 -2.72
N TYR A 306 -13.13 -1.93 -3.27
CA TYR A 306 -14.37 -1.83 -4.04
C TYR A 306 -14.18 -2.65 -5.32
N GLN A 307 -14.88 -3.78 -5.45
CA GLN A 307 -14.70 -4.74 -6.56
C GLN A 307 -14.85 -4.12 -7.97
N ASN A 308 -15.41 -2.91 -8.08
CA ASN A 308 -15.58 -2.20 -9.36
C ASN A 308 -14.80 -0.88 -9.47
N ALA A 309 -13.96 -0.51 -8.50
CA ALA A 309 -13.26 0.78 -8.55
C ALA A 309 -12.45 0.92 -9.84
N SER A 310 -11.61 -0.06 -10.15
CA SER A 310 -10.74 0.00 -11.33
C SER A 310 -11.51 0.15 -12.63
N LYS A 311 -12.66 -0.54 -12.77
CA LYS A 311 -13.54 -0.36 -13.93
C LYS A 311 -14.08 1.07 -14.03
N ILE A 312 -14.50 1.67 -12.92
CA ILE A 312 -15.05 3.04 -12.87
C ILE A 312 -13.96 4.08 -13.19
N TYR A 313 -12.79 3.98 -12.57
CA TYR A 313 -11.73 4.98 -12.75
C TYR A 313 -10.99 4.83 -14.07
N PHE A 314 -10.68 3.61 -14.51
CA PHE A 314 -10.06 3.40 -15.83
C PHE A 314 -11.03 3.62 -16.98
N GLY A 315 -12.34 3.49 -16.77
CA GLY A 315 -13.36 3.90 -17.75
C GLY A 315 -13.31 5.38 -18.11
N GLN A 316 -12.72 6.23 -17.25
CA GLN A 316 -12.53 7.65 -17.51
C GLN A 316 -11.31 7.94 -18.41
N LEU A 317 -10.52 6.91 -18.75
CA LEU A 317 -9.33 7.02 -19.57
C LEU A 317 -9.60 6.41 -20.94
N ASN A 318 -8.92 6.92 -21.96
CA ASN A 318 -8.87 6.26 -23.25
C ASN A 318 -7.71 5.24 -23.29
N ARG A 319 -7.76 4.33 -24.26
CA ARG A 319 -6.78 3.23 -24.38
C ARG A 319 -5.34 3.72 -24.54
N GLU A 320 -5.14 4.84 -25.25
CA GLU A 320 -3.80 5.43 -25.43
C GLU A 320 -3.20 5.91 -24.10
N LEU A 321 -4.00 6.55 -23.26
CA LEU A 321 -3.55 7.02 -21.95
C LEU A 321 -3.20 5.85 -21.03
N VAL A 322 -3.98 4.76 -21.06
CA VAL A 322 -3.66 3.53 -20.32
C VAL A 322 -2.36 2.91 -20.83
N GLN A 323 -2.11 2.89 -22.15
CA GLN A 323 -0.84 2.40 -22.70
C GLN A 323 0.35 3.22 -22.19
N LYS A 324 0.27 4.56 -22.27
CA LYS A 324 1.33 5.44 -21.76
C LYS A 324 1.55 5.25 -20.25
N PHE A 325 0.47 5.03 -19.51
CA PHE A 325 0.54 4.76 -18.07
C PHE A 325 1.21 3.41 -17.77
N TYR A 326 0.90 2.36 -18.54
CA TYR A 326 1.59 1.08 -18.44
C TYR A 326 3.07 1.24 -18.76
N GLU A 327 3.45 1.89 -19.87
CA GLU A 327 4.85 2.08 -20.25
C GLU A 327 5.65 2.81 -19.15
N LYS A 328 5.04 3.78 -18.46
CA LYS A 328 5.66 4.48 -17.33
C LYS A 328 6.05 3.55 -16.17
N PHE A 329 5.24 2.51 -15.92
CA PHE A 329 5.41 1.55 -14.83
C PHE A 329 5.78 0.16 -15.33
N LYS A 330 6.18 0.00 -16.59
CA LYS A 330 6.34 -1.30 -17.25
C LYS A 330 7.26 -2.27 -16.50
N LEU A 331 8.38 -1.77 -15.98
CA LEU A 331 9.31 -2.59 -15.22
C LEU A 331 8.65 -3.16 -13.95
N ASP A 332 7.76 -2.42 -13.30
CA ASP A 332 7.02 -2.90 -12.14
C ASP A 332 6.05 -4.04 -12.49
N PHE A 333 5.38 -3.96 -13.64
CA PHE A 333 4.53 -5.03 -14.15
C PHE A 333 5.35 -6.29 -14.44
N GLU A 334 6.48 -6.16 -15.12
CA GLU A 334 7.33 -7.29 -15.51
C GLU A 334 8.11 -7.90 -14.34
N LEU A 335 8.49 -7.12 -13.33
CA LEU A 335 9.17 -7.64 -12.14
C LEU A 335 8.27 -8.58 -11.34
N PHE A 336 6.97 -8.30 -11.30
CA PHE A 336 6.02 -9.00 -10.44
C PHE A 336 4.95 -9.78 -11.19
N ASP A 337 5.12 -9.98 -12.50
CA ASP A 337 4.22 -10.77 -13.34
C ASP A 337 2.75 -10.31 -13.24
N TYR A 338 2.53 -9.04 -13.54
CA TYR A 338 1.19 -8.45 -13.64
C TYR A 338 0.86 -8.13 -15.08
N SER A 339 -0.43 -8.26 -15.46
CA SER A 339 -0.93 -7.91 -16.80
C SER A 339 -1.80 -6.64 -16.75
N PRO A 340 -1.62 -5.69 -17.70
CA PRO A 340 -2.51 -4.53 -17.85
C PRO A 340 -3.80 -4.83 -18.63
N ASP A 341 -4.03 -6.07 -19.11
CA ASP A 341 -5.05 -6.37 -20.13
C ASP A 341 -6.47 -5.94 -19.77
N ASP A 342 -6.92 -6.24 -18.56
CA ASP A 342 -8.26 -5.86 -18.08
C ASP A 342 -8.46 -4.34 -18.13
N TYR A 343 -7.42 -3.56 -17.87
CA TYR A 343 -7.48 -2.10 -17.84
C TYR A 343 -7.58 -1.50 -19.24
N TYR A 344 -7.04 -2.17 -20.25
CA TYR A 344 -7.29 -1.80 -21.63
C TYR A 344 -8.74 -2.06 -22.07
N GLN A 345 -9.42 -3.02 -21.45
CA GLN A 345 -10.84 -3.30 -21.69
C GLN A 345 -11.75 -2.33 -20.94
N TYR A 346 -11.32 -1.84 -19.77
CA TYR A 346 -12.06 -0.82 -19.02
C TYR A 346 -12.02 0.55 -19.71
N ALA A 347 -10.90 0.90 -20.33
CA ALA A 347 -10.73 2.17 -21.01
C ALA A 347 -11.81 2.39 -22.10
N THR A 348 -12.33 3.61 -22.17
CA THR A 348 -13.29 3.98 -23.22
C THR A 348 -12.62 3.96 -24.59
N ALA A 349 -13.35 3.49 -25.59
CA ALA A 349 -12.94 3.62 -26.98
C ALA A 349 -12.95 5.11 -27.35
N SER A 350 -11.82 5.58 -27.88
CA SER A 350 -11.57 6.99 -28.24
C SER A 350 -12.63 7.57 -29.17
#